data_AF-A0A975KAN4-F1
#
_entry.id   AF-A0A975KAN4-F1
#
_cell.length_a   1.000
_cell.length_b   1.000
_cell.length_c   1.000
_cell.angle_alpha   90.00
_cell.angle_beta   90.00
_cell.angle_gamma   90.00
#
_symmetry.space_group_name_H-M   'P 1'
#
loop_
_entity.id
_entity.type
_entity.pdbx_description
1 polymer ?
#
loop_
_entity_poly.entity_id
_entity_poly.type
_entity_poly.pdbx_seq_one_letter_code
_entity_poly.pdbx_strand_id
1 'polypeptide(L)'
;MHYLNGFVPDVECTDCDGNGFTMKRQPRLGPGIYEVECGTCCGHGWRPMTDDELDAAAERQAQDAMSEPPVTLDEQHRAAWQQKQDLRR
;
A
#
# COMPACT_ATOMS: atom_id res chain seq x y z
N MET A 1 -29.25 5.08 10.66
CA MET A 1 -27.95 5.76 10.50
C MET A 1 -27.24 5.05 9.36
N HIS A 2 -27.36 5.57 8.14
CA HIS A 2 -26.57 5.11 7.00
C HIS A 2 -25.24 5.84 7.07
N TYR A 3 -24.19 5.14 7.48
CA TYR A 3 -22.85 5.71 7.48
C TYR A 3 -22.49 6.08 6.03
N LEU A 4 -22.11 7.33 5.87
CA LEU A 4 -21.64 7.97 4.66
C LEU A 4 -20.56 7.09 4.01
N ASN A 5 -20.84 6.58 2.80
CA ASN A 5 -19.91 5.93 1.86
C ASN A 5 -18.84 5.00 2.48
N GLY A 6 -19.17 3.70 2.56
CA GLY A 6 -18.27 2.63 3.01
C GLY A 6 -17.08 2.40 2.08
N PHE A 7 -16.12 3.31 2.11
CA PHE A 7 -14.80 3.13 1.52
C PHE A 7 -13.98 2.24 2.44
N VAL A 8 -13.98 0.94 2.16
CA VAL A 8 -13.02 0.01 2.75
C VAL A 8 -11.71 0.17 1.98
N PRO A 9 -10.59 0.49 2.64
CA PRO A 9 -9.27 0.50 2.00
C PRO A 9 -9.00 -0.79 1.24
N ASP A 10 -8.48 -0.67 0.02
CA ASP A 10 -8.05 -1.80 -0.78
C ASP A 10 -6.61 -2.19 -0.42
N VAL A 11 -6.33 -3.49 -0.48
CA VAL A 11 -5.01 -4.09 -0.37
C VAL A 11 -4.70 -4.91 -1.61
N GLU A 12 -3.41 -5.05 -1.91
CA GLU A 12 -2.93 -5.90 -2.99
C GLU A 12 -3.42 -7.34 -2.81
N CYS A 13 -3.93 -7.93 -3.89
CA CYS A 13 -4.38 -9.32 -3.88
C CYS A 13 -3.17 -10.25 -3.85
N THR A 14 -3.02 -10.97 -2.74
CA THR A 14 -1.92 -11.92 -2.47
C THR A 14 -1.89 -13.12 -3.42
N ASP A 15 -2.99 -13.42 -4.10
CA ASP A 15 -3.08 -14.59 -5.00
C ASP A 15 -2.52 -14.30 -6.39
N CYS A 16 -2.41 -13.02 -6.75
CA CYS A 16 -1.90 -12.58 -8.06
C CYS A 16 -0.83 -11.50 -7.96
N ASP A 17 -0.34 -11.21 -6.75
CA ASP A 17 0.66 -10.18 -6.47
C ASP A 17 0.34 -8.86 -7.18
N GLY A 18 -0.89 -8.39 -7.03
CA GLY A 18 -1.32 -7.10 -7.59
C GLY A 18 -1.60 -7.08 -9.09
N ASN A 19 -1.30 -8.15 -9.83
CA ASN A 19 -1.37 -8.13 -11.29
C ASN A 19 -2.80 -8.27 -11.84
N GLY A 20 -3.73 -8.83 -11.06
CA GLY A 20 -5.08 -9.16 -11.51
C GLY A 20 -5.17 -10.43 -12.37
N PHE A 21 -4.04 -11.01 -12.76
CA PHE A 21 -3.98 -12.28 -13.48
C PHE A 21 -2.91 -13.21 -12.90
N THR A 22 -3.01 -14.49 -13.22
CA THR A 22 -2.04 -15.51 -12.86
C THR A 22 -1.57 -16.23 -14.11
N MET A 23 -0.29 -16.57 -14.17
CA MET A 23 0.29 -17.28 -15.30
C MET A 23 0.07 -18.79 -15.17
N LYS A 24 -0.82 -19.35 -15.99
CA LYS A 24 -1.22 -20.77 -15.91
C LYS A 24 -1.21 -21.46 -17.26
N ARG A 25 -0.97 -22.78 -17.27
CA ARG A 25 -1.15 -23.61 -18.46
C ARG A 25 -2.64 -23.84 -18.71
N GLN A 26 -3.08 -23.61 -19.95
CA GLN A 26 -4.46 -23.85 -20.38
C GLN A 26 -4.49 -24.93 -21.46
N PRO A 27 -4.80 -26.20 -21.14
CA PRO A 27 -4.75 -27.31 -22.09
C PRO A 27 -5.60 -27.08 -23.35
N ARG A 28 -6.67 -26.29 -23.23
CA ARG A 28 -7.59 -25.95 -24.33
C ARG A 28 -6.99 -24.98 -25.36
N LEU A 29 -5.97 -24.21 -24.99
CA LEU A 29 -5.36 -23.18 -25.84
C LEU A 29 -4.08 -23.66 -26.56
N GLY A 30 -3.63 -24.88 -26.26
CA GLY A 30 -2.41 -25.46 -26.79
C GLY A 30 -1.19 -25.30 -25.88
N PRO A 31 0.03 -25.56 -26.40
CA PRO A 31 1.24 -25.46 -25.61
C PRO A 31 1.59 -24.01 -25.28
N GLY A 32 1.63 -23.68 -23.99
CA GLY A 32 2.00 -22.34 -23.52
C GLY A 32 1.64 -22.11 -22.06
N ILE A 33 2.04 -20.95 -21.54
CA ILE A 33 1.55 -20.37 -20.30
C ILE A 33 0.80 -19.10 -20.70
N TYR A 34 -0.39 -18.91 -20.14
CA TYR A 34 -1.29 -17.84 -20.49
C TYR A 34 -1.68 -17.06 -19.25
N GLU A 35 -1.96 -15.77 -19.44
CA GLU A 35 -2.58 -14.93 -18.43
C GLU A 35 -4.01 -15.42 -18.22
N VAL A 36 -4.33 -15.77 -16.98
CA VAL A 36 -5.67 -16.19 -16.57
C VAL A 36 -6.11 -15.26 -15.46
N GLU A 37 -7.27 -14.64 -15.64
CA GLU A 37 -7.87 -13.74 -14.66
C GLU A 37 -7.86 -14.35 -13.25
N CYS A 38 -7.41 -13.56 -12.27
CA CYS A 38 -7.40 -13.97 -10.89
C CYS A 38 -8.83 -13.96 -10.35
N GLY A 39 -9.37 -15.15 -10.06
CA GLY A 39 -10.73 -15.30 -9.53
C GLY A 39 -10.93 -14.72 -8.13
N THR A 40 -9.86 -14.56 -7.35
CA THR A 40 -9.93 -14.00 -5.98
C THR A 40 -10.18 -12.50 -5.98
N CYS A 41 -9.61 -11.77 -6.94
CA CYS A 41 -9.81 -10.32 -7.09
C CYS A 41 -10.58 -9.94 -8.35
N CYS A 42 -11.21 -10.91 -9.03
CA CYS A 42 -11.98 -10.70 -10.27
C CYS A 42 -11.22 -9.86 -11.33
N GLY A 43 -9.92 -10.12 -11.50
CA GLY A 43 -9.13 -9.39 -12.49
C GLY A 43 -8.61 -8.02 -12.05
N HIS A 44 -8.94 -7.54 -10.86
CA HIS A 44 -8.60 -6.18 -10.44
C HIS A 44 -7.16 -6.03 -9.93
N GLY A 45 -6.59 -7.09 -9.35
CA GLY A 45 -5.27 -7.02 -8.69
C GLY A 45 -5.34 -6.53 -7.25
N TRP A 46 -6.43 -5.88 -6.86
CA TRP A 46 -6.71 -5.40 -5.50
C TRP A 46 -7.97 -6.06 -4.95
N ARG A 47 -8.04 -6.18 -3.62
CA ARG A 47 -9.23 -6.61 -2.90
C ARG A 47 -9.47 -5.68 -1.71
N PRO A 48 -10.72 -5.57 -1.22
CA PRO A 48 -10.96 -4.91 0.05
C PRO A 48 -10.16 -5.60 1.15
N MET A 49 -9.62 -4.81 2.09
CA MET A 49 -9.05 -5.34 3.32
C MET A 49 -10.10 -6.08 4.14
N THR A 50 -9.67 -7.12 4.85
CA THR A 50 -10.50 -7.76 5.88
C THR A 50 -10.57 -6.89 7.14
N ASP A 51 -11.54 -7.15 8.02
CA ASP A 51 -11.66 -6.41 9.28
C ASP A 51 -10.38 -6.49 10.13
N ASP A 52 -9.75 -7.67 10.20
CA ASP A 52 -8.47 -7.87 10.90
C ASP A 52 -7.32 -7.04 10.30
N GLU A 53 -7.26 -6.92 8.96
CA GLU A 53 -6.25 -6.12 8.27
C GLU A 53 -6.47 -4.62 8.51
N LEU A 54 -7.72 -4.19 8.59
CA LEU A 54 -8.10 -2.81 8.92
C LEU A 54 -7.69 -2.45 10.35
N ASP A 55 -7.99 -3.33 11.31
CA ASP A 55 -7.61 -3.11 12.71
C ASP A 55 -6.09 -3.02 12.86
N ALA A 56 -5.35 -3.94 12.23
CA ALA A 56 -3.89 -3.91 12.24
C ALA A 56 -3.32 -2.65 11.53
N ALA A 57 -3.97 -2.16 10.47
CA ALA A 57 -3.57 -0.92 9.81
C ALA A 57 -3.82 0.31 10.70
N ALA A 58 -4.96 0.35 11.40
CA ALA A 58 -5.30 1.41 12.34
C ALA A 58 -4.30 1.47 13.51
N GLU A 59 -3.91 0.33 14.06
CA GLU A 59 -2.90 0.26 15.12
C GLU A 59 -1.52 0.76 14.67
N ARG A 60 -1.05 0.36 13.48
CA ARG A 60 0.22 0.87 12.92
C ARG A 60 0.17 2.38 12.72
N GLN A 61 -0.92 2.89 12.18
CA GLN A 61 -1.08 4.33 11.98
C GLN A 61 -1.08 5.09 13.31
N ALA A 62 -1.67 4.53 14.37
CA ALA A 62 -1.62 5.11 15.70
C ALA A 62 -0.20 5.12 16.28
N GLN A 63 0.59 4.06 16.07
CA GLN A 63 2.00 4.00 16.49
C GLN A 63 2.85 5.03 15.74
N ASP A 64 2.68 5.15 14.42
CA ASP A 64 3.38 6.14 13.62
C ASP A 64 3.02 7.57 14.05
N ALA A 65 1.77 7.83 14.39
CA ALA A 65 1.34 9.11 14.93
C ALA A 65 1.93 9.42 16.33
N MET A 66 2.28 8.40 17.11
CA MET A 66 2.97 8.53 18.39
C MET A 66 4.50 8.58 18.27
N SER A 67 5.05 8.37 17.06
CA SER A 67 6.48 8.48 16.79
C SER A 67 6.98 9.94 16.89
N GLU A 68 8.29 10.15 16.74
CA GLU A 68 8.95 11.44 16.98
C GLU A 68 8.17 12.63 16.38
N PRO A 69 7.91 13.69 17.17
CA PRO A 69 7.13 14.81 16.68
C PRO A 69 7.80 15.40 15.43
N PRO A 70 7.03 15.77 14.40
CA PRO A 70 7.61 16.32 13.18
C PRO A 70 8.44 17.56 13.54
N VAL A 71 9.69 17.58 13.08
CA VAL A 71 10.55 18.76 13.21
C VAL A 71 9.86 19.95 12.57
N THR A 72 9.80 21.06 13.30
CA THR A 72 9.16 22.28 12.83
C THR A 72 9.88 22.82 11.59
N LEU A 73 9.17 23.57 10.74
CA LEU A 73 9.77 24.20 9.56
C LEU A 73 10.99 25.06 9.96
N ASP A 74 10.89 25.81 11.06
CA ASP A 74 11.99 26.64 11.59
C ASP A 74 13.20 25.80 12.05
N GLU A 75 12.98 24.63 12.63
CA GLU A 75 14.07 23.69 12.95
C GLU A 75 14.74 23.15 11.69
N GLN A 76 13.95 22.80 10.66
CA GLN A 76 14.48 22.37 9.37
C GLN A 76 15.32 23.47 8.71
N HIS A 77 14.84 24.72 8.74
CA HIS A 77 15.57 25.87 8.20
C HIS A 77 16.88 26.14 8.95
N ARG A 78 16.87 26.04 10.29
CA ARG A 78 18.08 26.19 11.11
C ARG A 78 19.11 25.10 10.81
N ALA A 79 18.69 23.84 10.74
CA ALA A 79 19.57 22.72 10.41
C ALA A 79 20.17 22.86 9.00
N ALA A 80 19.35 23.21 8.00
CA ALA A 80 19.81 23.41 6.63
C ALA A 80 20.80 24.58 6.51
N TRP A 81 20.60 25.66 7.29
CA TRP A 81 21.54 26.77 7.33
C TRP A 81 22.89 26.37 7.93
N GLN A 82 22.89 25.61 9.04
CA GLN A 82 24.11 25.12 9.68
C GLN A 82 24.91 24.22 8.74
N GLN A 83 24.27 23.24 8.10
CA GLN A 83 24.92 22.37 7.12
C GLN A 83 25.56 23.16 5.97
N LYS A 84 24.90 24.21 5.49
CA LYS A 84 25.46 25.11 4.47
C LYS A 84 26.68 25.89 4.96
N GLN A 85 26.77 26.23 6.24
CA GLN A 85 27.96 26.89 6.80
C GLN A 85 29.12 25.90 6.92
N ASP A 86 28.86 24.67 7.38
CA ASP A 86 29.90 23.64 7.54
C ASP A 86 30.55 23.27 6.21
N LEU A 87 29.77 23.22 5.11
CA LEU A 87 30.30 22.99 3.76
C LEU A 87 31.15 24.15 3.21
N ARG A 88 31.04 25.35 3.79
CA ARG A 88 31.81 26.53 3.39
C ARG A 88 33.12 26.68 4.16
N ARG A 89 33.37 25.81 5.14
CA ARG A 89 34.56 25.80 5.99
C ARG A 89 35.64 24.89 5.39
#